data_AF-A0A8S2YNZ7-F1
#
_entry.id   AF-A0A8S2YNZ7-F1
#
_cell.length_a   1.000
_cell.length_b   1.000
_cell.length_c   1.000
_cell.angle_alpha   90.00
_cell.angle_beta   90.00
_cell.angle_gamma   90.00
#
_symmetry.space_group_name_H-M   'P 1'
#
loop_
_entity.id
_entity.type
_entity.pdbx_description
1 polymer ?
#
loop_
_entity_poly.entity_id
_entity_poly.type
_entity_poly.pdbx_seq_one_letter_code
_entity_poly.pdbx_strand_id
1 'polypeptide(L)' 'MPDYLGDDQRKTKQKDDKDDEKPIKALDEAEIALLKSYGAGPYDKAIKQTEEDVQTA' A
#
# COMPACT_ATOMS: atom_id res chain seq x y z
N MET A 1 26.14 28.85 12.68
CA MET A 1 26.65 28.58 11.33
C MET A 1 25.58 29.06 10.36
N PRO A 2 25.84 30.07 9.53
CA PRO A 2 24.86 30.54 8.56
C PRO A 2 24.55 29.43 7.56
N ASP A 3 23.29 29.29 7.19
CA ASP A 3 22.85 28.30 6.21
C ASP A 3 23.03 28.88 4.81
N TYR A 4 23.81 28.19 3.97
CA TYR A 4 24.22 28.66 2.65
C TYR A 4 23.50 27.92 1.51
N LEU A 5 22.58 27.00 1.82
CA LEU A 5 21.92 26.17 0.83
C LEU A 5 20.52 26.72 0.51
N GLY A 6 20.30 27.10 -0.75
CA GLY A 6 19.01 27.59 -1.25
C GLY A 6 17.92 26.51 -1.27
N ASP A 7 16.66 26.92 -1.32
CA ASP A 7 15.50 25.99 -1.32
C ASP A 7 15.50 25.07 -2.55
N ASP A 8 16.03 25.54 -3.67
CA ASP A 8 16.21 24.81 -4.93
C ASP A 8 17.33 23.75 -4.88
N GLN A 9 18.28 23.93 -3.97
CA GLN A 9 19.43 23.04 -3.78
C GLN A 9 19.12 21.91 -2.79
N ARG A 10 17.98 21.96 -2.12
CA ARG A 10 17.52 20.91 -1.22
C ARG A 10 16.68 19.91 -2.00
N LYS A 11 17.00 18.61 -1.85
CA LYS A 11 16.11 17.50 -2.24
C LYS A 11 14.90 17.34 -1.31
N THR A 12 14.45 18.42 -0.68
CA THR A 12 13.16 18.42 -0.02
C THR A 12 12.15 18.76 -1.08
N LYS A 13 11.22 17.84 -1.36
CA LYS A 13 10.03 18.18 -2.12
C LYS A 13 9.42 19.42 -1.47
N GLN A 14 9.50 20.56 -2.16
CA GLN A 14 8.74 21.74 -1.77
C GLN A 14 7.27 21.29 -1.68
N LYS A 15 6.52 21.82 -0.72
CA LYS A 15 5.12 21.47 -0.40
C LYS A 15 4.13 21.79 -1.55
N ASP A 16 4.41 21.33 -2.75
CA ASP A 16 3.52 21.29 -3.91
C ASP A 16 2.96 19.87 -4.12
N ASP A 17 3.00 19.01 -3.09
CA ASP A 17 2.19 17.78 -3.04
C ASP A 17 0.69 18.10 -2.76
N LYS A 18 0.15 19.21 -3.29
CA LYS A 18 -1.29 19.51 -3.27
C LYS A 18 -2.06 18.87 -4.44
N ASP A 19 -1.35 18.32 -5.42
CA ASP A 19 -1.97 17.56 -6.53
C ASP A 19 -2.10 16.06 -6.25
N ASP A 20 -1.54 15.57 -5.14
CA ASP A 20 -1.61 14.15 -4.71
C ASP A 20 -2.71 13.89 -3.66
N GLU A 21 -3.53 14.88 -3.31
CA GLU A 21 -4.76 14.68 -2.52
C GLU A 21 -5.91 14.19 -3.41
N LYS A 22 -5.69 13.12 -4.18
CA LYS A 22 -6.83 12.39 -4.74
C LYS A 22 -7.69 11.92 -3.57
N PRO A 23 -9.00 12.16 -3.57
CA PRO A 23 -9.86 11.72 -2.49
C PRO A 23 -9.67 10.21 -2.31
N ILE A 24 -9.31 9.81 -1.09
CA ILE A 24 -9.18 8.39 -0.73
C ILE A 24 -10.55 7.78 -0.93
N LYS A 25 -10.69 7.01 -2.01
CA LYS A 25 -11.94 6.33 -2.32
C LYS A 25 -12.01 5.09 -1.44
N ALA A 26 -12.89 5.13 -0.45
CA ALA A 26 -13.17 3.97 0.38
C ALA A 26 -13.78 2.87 -0.50
N LEU A 27 -13.24 1.66 -0.38
CA LEU A 27 -13.80 0.49 -1.04
C LEU A 27 -14.99 -0.02 -0.25
N ASP A 28 -16.03 -0.46 -0.95
CA ASP A 28 -17.14 -1.17 -0.30
C ASP A 28 -16.79 -2.65 -0.04
N GLU A 29 -17.64 -3.33 0.75
CA GLU A 29 -17.40 -4.73 1.13
C GLU A 29 -17.35 -5.67 -0.08
N ALA A 30 -18.10 -5.36 -1.15
CA ALA A 30 -18.15 -6.17 -2.36
C ALA A 30 -16.87 -5.98 -3.20
N GLU A 31 -16.38 -4.75 -3.32
CA GLU A 31 -15.11 -4.39 -3.96
C GLU A 31 -13.94 -5.05 -3.21
N ILE A 32 -13.95 -5.01 -1.87
CA ILE A 32 -12.94 -5.69 -1.05
C ILE A 32 -12.97 -7.20 -1.25
N ALA A 33 -14.16 -7.81 -1.28
CA ALA A 33 -14.31 -9.25 -1.51
C ALA A 33 -13.80 -9.66 -2.90
N LEU A 34 -14.13 -8.87 -3.93
CA LEU A 34 -13.65 -9.09 -5.28
C LEU A 34 -12.12 -9.05 -5.33
N LEU A 35 -11.50 -8.01 -4.78
CA LEU A 35 -10.04 -7.86 -4.76
C LEU A 35 -9.33 -8.98 -3.99
N LYS A 36 -9.92 -9.46 -2.88
CA LYS A 36 -9.37 -10.60 -2.11
C LYS A 36 -9.42 -11.92 -2.88
N SER A 37 -10.40 -12.08 -3.78
CA SER A 37 -10.54 -13.28 -4.61
C SER A 37 -9.82 -13.19 -5.96
N TYR A 38 -9.46 -11.97 -6.37
CA TYR A 38 -8.86 -11.73 -7.68
C TYR A 38 -7.46 -12.36 -7.75
N GLY A 39 -7.28 -13.30 -8.68
CA GLY A 39 -6.02 -14.03 -8.84
C GLY A 39 -5.83 -15.20 -7.87
N ALA A 40 -6.79 -15.47 -6.98
CA ALA A 40 -6.75 -16.66 -6.14
C ALA A 40 -6.92 -17.91 -7.02
N GLY A 41 -5.90 -18.77 -7.01
CA GLY A 41 -5.93 -20.06 -7.70
C GLY A 41 -6.79 -21.10 -6.98
N PRO A 42 -7.09 -22.24 -7.62
CA PRO A 42 -7.91 -23.31 -7.03
C PRO A 42 -7.35 -23.89 -5.72
N TYR A 43 -6.04 -23.71 -5.48
CA TYR A 43 -5.35 -24.25 -4.31
C TYR A 43 -4.96 -23.19 -3.26
N ASP A 44 -5.29 -21.91 -3.48
CA ASP A 44 -4.82 -20.79 -2.65
C ASP A 44 -5.19 -20.96 -1.17
N LYS A 45 -6.40 -21.45 -0.89
CA LYS A 45 -6.87 -21.73 0.47
C LYS A 45 -6.10 -22.88 1.14
N ALA A 46 -5.85 -23.96 0.40
CA ALA A 46 -5.17 -25.14 0.92
C ALA A 46 -3.70 -24.83 1.27
N ILE A 47 -3.05 -24.00 0.45
CA ILE A 47 -1.68 -23.54 0.69
C ILE A 47 -1.62 -22.72 1.98
N LYS A 48 -2.46 -21.69 2.12
CA LYS A 48 -2.50 -20.84 3.33
C LYS A 48 -2.77 -21.63 4.61
N GLN A 49 -3.71 -22.57 4.54
CA GLN A 49 -4.01 -23.43 5.68
C GLN A 49 -2.79 -24.27 6.08
N THR A 50 -2.08 -24.83 5.09
CA THR A 50 -0.84 -25.59 5.36
C THR A 50 0.26 -24.70 5.95
N GLU A 51 0.40 -23.46 5.47
CA GLU A 51 1.36 -22.49 6.04
C GLU A 51 1.05 -22.17 7.50
N GLU A 52 -0.22 -21.94 7.84
CA GLU A 52 -0.67 -21.71 9.23
C GLU A 52 -0.40 -22.92 10.13
N ASP A 53 -0.72 -24.12 9.65
CA ASP A 53 -0.50 -25.38 10.39
C ASP A 53 0.99 -25.61 10.67
N VAL A 54 1.86 -25.33 9.70
CA VAL A 54 3.33 -25.45 9.87
C VAL A 54 3.87 -24.41 10.85
N GLN A 55 3.34 -23.19 10.83
CA GLN A 55 3.83 -22.11 11.67
C GLN A 55 3.38 -22.21 13.13
N THR A 56 2.32 -22.97 13.40
CA THR A 56 1.77 -23.18 14.75
C THR A 56 2.23 -24.50 15.41
N ALA A 57 2.97 -25.34 14.68
CA ALA A 57 3.60 -26.57 15.18
C ALA A 57 4.94 -26.31 15.88
#